data_AF-A0A1R3L6Z5-F1
#
_entry.id   AF-A0A1R3L6Z5-F1
#
_cell.length_a   1.000
_cell.length_b   1.000
_cell.length_c   1.000
_cell.angle_alpha   90.00
_cell.angle_beta   90.00
_cell.angle_gamma   90.00
#
_symmetry.space_group_name_H-M   'P 1'
#
loop_
_entity.id
_entity.type
_entity.pdbx_description
1 polymer ?
#
loop_
_entity_poly.entity_id
_entity_poly.type
_entity_poly.pdbx_seq_one_letter_code
_entity_poly.pdbx_strand_id
1 'polypeptide(L)'
;MIGVRPSADGLGRVTGSSQVSLEELGRPRVDVVVNCSGVFRDLFINQMNLLDRAVKMVAELDEPEEQNYVRKHARQQAEELGVSMREAATRIFSNASGSYSSNVNLAVENSSWNDEKQLQDMYLSRKSFAFDSDAPGIGMTEKRKVFEMALSTADATFQNLDSSEISLTDVSHYFDSDPTNLVQNLRKDGKKPSSYIADTTTANAQVRTLSET
;
A
#
# COMPACT_ATOMS: atom_id res chain seq x y z
N MET A 1 4.45 -11.12 -1.57
CA MET A 1 4.29 -10.02 -2.54
C MET A 1 5.56 -9.81 -3.37
N ILE A 2 6.39 -8.80 -3.06
CA ILE A 2 7.52 -8.34 -3.91
C ILE A 2 8.75 -9.28 -3.94
N GLY A 3 8.81 -10.30 -3.07
CA GLY A 3 9.88 -11.30 -3.09
C GLY A 3 11.19 -10.80 -2.46
N VAL A 4 11.12 -10.21 -1.27
CA VAL A 4 12.27 -9.77 -0.48
C VAL A 4 12.23 -10.41 0.91
N ARG A 5 13.38 -10.57 1.54
CA ARG A 5 13.51 -11.00 2.94
C ARG A 5 14.13 -9.88 3.77
N PRO A 6 13.65 -9.63 5.00
CA PRO A 6 14.36 -8.77 5.94
C PRO A 6 15.69 -9.41 6.33
N SER A 7 16.72 -8.57 6.51
CA SER A 7 18.02 -8.97 7.06
C SER A 7 18.31 -8.23 8.36
N ALA A 8 18.75 -8.99 9.35
CA ALA A 8 19.16 -8.47 10.65
C ALA A 8 20.67 -8.20 10.68
N ASP A 9 21.09 -7.15 11.38
CA ASP A 9 22.50 -6.92 11.69
C ASP A 9 23.01 -7.87 12.78
N GLY A 10 24.30 -7.79 13.10
CA GLY A 10 24.91 -8.63 14.14
C GLY A 10 24.34 -8.44 15.56
N LEU A 11 23.51 -7.42 15.78
CA LEU A 11 22.82 -7.14 17.04
C LEU A 11 21.34 -7.57 17.00
N GLY A 12 20.89 -8.20 15.91
CA GLY A 12 19.51 -8.65 15.73
C GLY A 12 18.54 -7.58 15.25
N ARG A 13 19.01 -6.37 14.89
CA ARG A 13 18.14 -5.29 14.39
C ARG A 13 17.88 -5.48 12.91
N VAL A 14 16.61 -5.54 12.53
CA VAL A 14 16.21 -5.62 11.11
C VAL A 14 16.38 -4.24 10.47
N THR A 15 17.45 -4.06 9.71
CA THR A 15 17.81 -2.78 9.08
C THR A 15 18.03 -2.89 7.57
N GLY A 16 18.12 -4.10 7.03
CA GLY A 16 18.31 -4.37 5.61
C GLY A 16 17.27 -5.32 5.04
N SER A 17 17.32 -5.50 3.72
CA SER A 17 16.56 -6.51 3.01
C SER A 17 17.39 -7.08 1.87
N SER A 18 17.11 -8.32 1.50
CA SER A 18 17.71 -8.99 0.34
C SER A 18 16.63 -9.50 -0.60
N GLN A 19 16.90 -9.44 -1.91
CA GLN A 19 16.03 -10.02 -2.91
C GLN A 19 16.04 -11.55 -2.82
N VAL A 20 14.87 -12.16 -2.93
CA VAL A 20 14.70 -13.60 -3.18
C VAL A 20 14.79 -13.83 -4.68
N SER A 21 15.50 -14.86 -5.15
CA SER A 21 15.58 -15.15 -6.59
C SER A 21 14.20 -15.53 -7.16
N LEU A 22 13.97 -15.35 -8.46
CA LEU A 22 12.71 -15.77 -9.09
C LEU A 22 12.50 -17.30 -9.00
N GLU A 23 13.58 -18.07 -9.09
CA GLU A 23 13.55 -19.53 -8.94
C GLU A 23 13.05 -19.93 -7.55
N GLU A 24 13.56 -19.30 -6.50
CA GLU A 24 13.12 -19.54 -5.13
C GLU A 24 11.72 -18.96 -4.87
N LEU A 25 11.37 -17.85 -5.51
CA LEU A 25 10.06 -17.21 -5.38
C LEU A 25 8.95 -18.06 -6.03
N GLY A 26 9.26 -18.81 -7.09
CA GLY A 26 8.35 -19.73 -7.78
C GLY A 26 7.17 -19.06 -8.51
N ARG A 27 7.15 -17.74 -8.61
CA ARG A 27 6.11 -16.91 -9.24
C ARG A 27 6.64 -15.50 -9.54
N PRO A 28 5.92 -14.70 -10.35
CA PRO A 28 6.23 -13.28 -10.51
C PRO A 28 6.22 -12.49 -9.20
N ARG A 29 7.00 -11.42 -9.16
CA ARG A 29 6.92 -10.40 -8.12
C ARG A 29 5.65 -9.58 -8.32
N VAL A 30 4.83 -9.52 -7.29
CA VAL A 30 3.56 -8.79 -7.30
C VAL A 30 3.79 -7.38 -6.78
N ASP A 31 3.39 -6.37 -7.56
CA ASP A 31 3.43 -4.96 -7.15
C ASP A 31 2.47 -4.69 -5.99
N VAL A 32 2.75 -3.66 -5.21
CA VAL A 32 2.01 -3.36 -3.98
C VAL A 32 1.78 -1.87 -3.85
N VAL A 33 0.61 -1.46 -3.34
CA VAL A 33 0.40 -0.12 -2.79
C VAL A 33 0.18 -0.28 -1.30
N VAL A 34 1.03 0.33 -0.48
CA VAL A 34 1.00 0.17 0.97
C VAL A 34 0.44 1.43 1.60
N ASN A 35 -0.81 1.37 2.05
CA ASN A 35 -1.45 2.45 2.81
C ASN A 35 -1.19 2.27 4.31
N CYS A 36 -0.16 2.94 4.81
CA CYS A 36 0.18 2.96 6.24
C CYS A 36 -0.79 3.87 7.00
N SER A 37 -1.30 3.41 8.15
CA SER A 37 -2.00 4.30 9.09
C SER A 37 -1.05 5.35 9.66
N GLY A 38 -1.60 6.47 10.15
CA GLY A 38 -0.78 7.49 10.83
C GLY A 38 -0.06 6.93 12.06
N VAL A 39 -0.71 6.02 12.80
CA VAL A 39 -0.09 5.31 13.93
C VAL A 39 1.09 4.44 13.48
N PHE A 40 0.94 3.71 12.36
CA PHE A 40 2.05 2.94 11.80
C PHE A 40 3.22 3.83 11.39
N ARG A 41 2.94 4.98 10.76
CA ARG A 41 3.98 5.96 10.42
C ARG A 41 4.75 6.42 11.65
N ASP A 42 4.04 6.76 12.72
CA ASP A 42 4.67 7.34 13.92
C ASP A 42 5.49 6.31 14.71
N LEU A 43 5.04 5.05 14.76
CA LEU A 43 5.72 3.97 15.49
C LEU A 43 6.79 3.23 14.66
N PHE A 44 6.58 3.11 13.35
CA PHE A 44 7.33 2.20 12.48
C PHE A 44 7.87 2.89 11.22
N ILE A 45 8.25 4.16 11.32
CA ILE A 45 8.89 4.90 10.20
C ILE A 45 10.12 4.16 9.64
N ASN A 46 10.88 3.47 10.49
CA ASN A 46 12.01 2.65 10.08
C ASN A 46 11.59 1.48 9.17
N GLN A 47 10.38 0.93 9.37
CA GLN A 47 9.82 -0.12 8.52
C GLN A 47 9.27 0.44 7.21
N MET A 48 8.69 1.64 7.22
CA MET A 48 8.35 2.35 5.97
C MET A 48 9.60 2.57 5.12
N ASN A 49 10.71 2.97 5.74
CA ASN A 49 12.00 3.10 5.08
C ASN A 49 12.54 1.78 4.51
N LEU A 50 12.36 0.67 5.25
CA LEU A 50 12.75 -0.64 4.75
C LEU A 50 11.91 -1.10 3.56
N LEU A 51 10.59 -0.87 3.62
CA LEU A 51 9.66 -1.21 2.55
C LEU A 51 9.93 -0.38 1.28
N ASP A 52 10.12 0.93 1.40
CA ASP A 52 10.38 1.79 0.24
C ASP A 52 11.69 1.42 -0.47
N ARG A 53 12.77 1.20 0.30
CA ARG A 53 14.05 0.70 -0.26
C ARG A 53 13.87 -0.63 -0.96
N ALA A 54 13.08 -1.54 -0.39
CA ALA A 54 12.86 -2.86 -0.98
C ALA A 54 12.05 -2.77 -2.29
N VAL A 55 11.00 -1.97 -2.34
CA VAL A 55 10.19 -1.78 -3.57
C VAL A 55 11.04 -1.17 -4.67
N LYS A 56 11.79 -0.10 -4.37
CA LYS A 56 12.66 0.56 -5.34
C LYS A 56 13.77 -0.34 -5.86
N MET A 57 14.43 -1.10 -4.96
CA MET A 57 15.41 -2.12 -5.34
C MET A 57 14.80 -3.16 -6.28
N VAL A 58 13.60 -3.66 -5.97
CA VAL A 58 12.90 -4.65 -6.80
C VAL A 58 12.52 -4.09 -8.18
N ALA A 59 12.13 -2.81 -8.26
CA ALA A 59 11.82 -2.15 -9.54
C ALA A 59 13.05 -2.07 -10.45
N GLU A 60 14.24 -1.92 -9.87
CA GLU A 60 15.52 -1.74 -10.58
C GLU A 60 16.15 -3.06 -11.04
N LEU A 61 15.69 -4.22 -10.55
CA LEU A 61 16.22 -5.54 -10.93
C LEU A 61 16.12 -5.79 -12.43
N ASP A 62 17.16 -6.39 -13.00
CA ASP A 62 17.18 -6.82 -14.40
C ASP A 62 16.44 -8.14 -14.58
N GLU A 63 15.11 -8.07 -14.49
CA GLU A 63 14.18 -9.19 -14.64
C GLU A 63 13.15 -8.88 -15.74
N PRO A 64 12.63 -9.91 -16.44
CA PRO A 64 11.53 -9.72 -17.39
C PRO A 64 10.29 -9.11 -16.72
N GLU A 65 9.62 -8.18 -17.39
CA GLU A 65 8.42 -7.49 -16.86
C GLU A 65 7.25 -8.43 -16.53
N GLU A 66 7.16 -9.56 -17.23
CA GLU A 66 6.16 -10.60 -16.96
C GLU A 66 6.47 -11.44 -15.70
N GLN A 67 7.68 -11.29 -15.14
CA GLN A 67 8.09 -11.91 -13.87
C GLN A 67 8.28 -10.87 -12.76
N ASN A 68 8.19 -9.57 -13.08
CA ASN A 68 8.36 -8.49 -12.11
C ASN A 68 7.38 -7.35 -12.41
N TYR A 69 6.19 -7.43 -11.80
CA TYR A 69 5.14 -6.43 -12.00
C TYR A 69 5.47 -5.07 -11.34
N VAL A 70 6.33 -5.05 -10.31
CA VAL A 70 6.84 -3.80 -9.74
C VAL A 70 7.61 -3.03 -10.82
N ARG A 71 8.55 -3.70 -11.50
CA ARG A 71 9.33 -3.13 -12.60
C ARG A 71 8.44 -2.74 -13.78
N LYS A 72 7.53 -3.62 -14.20
CA LYS A 72 6.58 -3.36 -15.31
C LYS A 72 5.81 -2.06 -15.09
N HIS A 73 5.18 -1.91 -13.92
CA HIS A 73 4.39 -0.72 -13.62
C HIS A 73 5.26 0.52 -13.42
N ALA A 74 6.38 0.40 -12.69
CA ALA A 74 7.29 1.53 -12.47
C ALA A 74 7.85 2.06 -13.80
N ARG A 75 8.16 1.19 -14.78
CA ARG A 75 8.64 1.63 -16.10
C ARG A 75 7.61 2.46 -16.85
N GLN A 76 6.38 1.93 -16.91
CA GLN A 76 5.27 2.61 -17.57
C GLN A 76 4.95 3.96 -16.89
N GLN A 77 4.92 3.98 -15.56
CA GLN A 77 4.66 5.19 -14.77
C GLN A 77 5.79 6.22 -14.92
N ALA A 78 7.06 5.78 -15.01
CA ALA A 78 8.20 6.65 -15.23
C ALA A 78 8.12 7.35 -16.59
N GLU A 79 7.75 6.61 -17.65
CA GLU A 79 7.57 7.15 -19.00
C GLU A 79 6.41 8.15 -19.06
N GLU A 80 5.26 7.81 -18.48
CA GLU A 80 4.06 8.66 -18.50
C GLU A 80 4.22 9.94 -17.66
N LEU A 81 4.94 9.88 -16.54
CA LEU A 81 5.16 11.04 -15.67
C LEU A 81 6.43 11.83 -16.01
N GLY A 82 7.34 11.28 -16.83
CA GLY A 82 8.64 11.90 -17.13
C GLY A 82 9.57 11.96 -15.92
N VAL A 83 9.52 10.95 -15.04
CA VAL A 83 10.33 10.86 -13.81
C VAL A 83 11.27 9.66 -13.84
N SER A 84 12.16 9.56 -12.86
CA SER A 84 13.03 8.38 -12.74
C SER A 84 12.23 7.11 -12.40
N MET A 85 12.74 5.94 -12.81
CA MET A 85 12.17 4.63 -12.42
C MET A 85 11.97 4.51 -10.91
N ARG A 86 12.95 5.00 -10.16
CA ARG A 86 12.99 4.93 -8.70
C ARG A 86 11.93 5.82 -8.06
N GLU A 87 11.66 7.00 -8.63
CA GLU A 87 10.56 7.87 -8.21
C GLU A 87 9.19 7.28 -8.59
N ALA A 88 9.06 6.70 -9.80
CA ALA A 88 7.84 6.02 -10.24
C ALA A 88 7.51 4.78 -9.40
N ALA A 89 8.52 4.11 -8.84
CA ALA A 89 8.37 2.97 -7.92
C ALA A 89 7.94 3.36 -6.49
N THR A 90 7.48 4.60 -6.27
CA THR A 90 6.93 5.02 -4.96
C THR A 90 5.64 4.25 -4.67
N ARG A 91 5.62 3.49 -3.57
CA ARG A 91 4.47 2.65 -3.15
C ARG A 91 4.07 2.78 -1.69
N ILE A 92 4.87 3.47 -0.87
CA ILE A 92 4.66 3.55 0.58
C ILE A 92 4.00 4.88 0.91
N PHE A 93 2.70 4.83 1.19
CA PHE A 93 1.88 6.01 1.41
C PHE A 93 1.31 6.05 2.83
N SER A 94 1.04 7.25 3.34
CA SER A 94 0.35 7.48 4.60
C SER A 94 -0.34 8.85 4.59
N ASN A 95 -0.81 9.25 5.76
CA ASN A 95 -1.21 10.62 6.03
C ASN A 95 0.00 11.55 6.16
N ALA A 96 -0.21 12.85 5.91
CA ALA A 96 0.74 13.90 6.28
C ALA A 96 1.13 13.80 7.76
N SER A 97 2.33 14.26 8.11
CA SER A 97 2.79 14.28 9.51
C SER A 97 1.77 14.97 10.43
N GLY A 98 1.48 14.36 11.58
CA GLY A 98 0.47 14.85 12.54
C GLY A 98 -1.00 14.60 12.13
N SER A 99 -1.25 14.02 10.96
CA SER A 99 -2.60 13.64 10.50
C SER A 99 -2.84 12.14 10.60
N TYR A 100 -4.10 11.77 10.81
CA TYR A 100 -4.62 10.40 10.95
C TYR A 100 -5.93 10.26 10.18
N SER A 101 -6.32 9.01 9.86
CA SER A 101 -7.53 8.63 9.10
C SER A 101 -7.67 9.27 7.71
N SER A 102 -8.54 8.71 6.87
CA SER A 102 -8.96 9.35 5.62
C SER A 102 -10.12 10.33 5.83
N ASN A 103 -10.59 10.49 7.07
CA ASN A 103 -11.83 11.19 7.46
C ASN A 103 -13.11 10.56 6.89
N VAL A 104 -13.03 9.42 6.19
CA VAL A 104 -14.22 8.71 5.69
C VAL A 104 -15.06 8.24 6.87
N ASN A 105 -14.44 7.79 7.95
CA ASN A 105 -15.15 7.48 9.20
C ASN A 105 -15.98 8.65 9.73
N LEU A 106 -15.39 9.84 9.82
CA LEU A 106 -16.07 11.05 10.33
C LEU A 106 -17.21 11.48 9.40
N ALA A 107 -17.03 11.37 8.09
CA ALA A 107 -18.08 11.69 7.12
C ALA A 107 -19.25 10.71 7.26
N VAL A 108 -18.98 9.41 7.42
CA VAL A 108 -20.01 8.38 7.64
C VAL A 108 -20.73 8.61 8.96
N GLU A 109 -20.00 8.85 10.05
CA GLU A 109 -20.58 9.10 11.39
C GLU A 109 -21.52 10.31 11.39
N ASN A 110 -21.11 11.41 10.75
CA ASN A 110 -21.90 12.63 10.69
C ASN A 110 -22.92 12.66 9.56
N SER A 111 -22.98 11.60 8.72
CA SER A 111 -23.77 11.59 7.47
C SER A 111 -23.54 12.85 6.61
N SER A 112 -22.30 13.35 6.59
CA SER A 112 -21.95 14.66 6.02
C SER A 112 -21.36 14.54 4.61
N TRP A 113 -21.90 13.64 3.79
CA TRP A 113 -21.45 13.36 2.42
C TRP A 113 -22.67 13.13 1.51
N ASN A 114 -22.54 13.47 0.24
CA ASN A 114 -23.62 13.37 -0.76
C ASN A 114 -23.44 12.18 -1.72
N ASP A 115 -22.20 11.86 -2.06
CA ASP A 115 -21.86 10.77 -2.98
C ASP A 115 -20.51 10.12 -2.62
N GLU A 116 -20.28 8.90 -3.11
CA GLU A 116 -19.04 8.18 -2.83
C GLU A 116 -17.79 8.88 -3.38
N LYS A 117 -17.93 9.70 -4.41
CA LYS A 117 -16.81 10.43 -5.00
C LYS A 117 -16.22 11.42 -4.01
N GLN A 118 -17.05 12.08 -3.19
CA GLN A 118 -16.57 12.95 -2.10
C GLN A 118 -15.70 12.19 -1.09
N LEU A 119 -16.10 10.98 -0.71
CA LEU A 119 -15.33 10.12 0.21
C LEU A 119 -13.97 9.72 -0.41
N GLN A 120 -13.98 9.38 -1.70
CA GLN A 120 -12.80 9.00 -2.46
C GLN A 120 -11.83 10.17 -2.67
N ASP A 121 -12.33 11.35 -3.01
CA ASP A 121 -11.51 12.57 -3.15
C ASP A 121 -10.85 12.93 -1.81
N MET A 122 -11.59 12.81 -0.71
CA MET A 122 -11.05 13.02 0.64
C MET A 122 -9.96 12.01 0.99
N TYR A 123 -10.15 10.74 0.62
CA TYR A 123 -9.14 9.70 0.77
C TYR A 123 -7.86 10.05 -0.01
N LEU A 124 -7.98 10.38 -1.30
CA LEU A 124 -6.85 10.76 -2.15
C LEU A 124 -6.10 11.98 -1.60
N SER A 125 -6.82 13.01 -1.13
CA SER A 125 -6.21 14.20 -0.55
C SER A 125 -5.48 13.92 0.78
N ARG A 126 -5.94 12.94 1.57
CA ARG A 126 -5.39 12.71 2.92
C ARG A 126 -4.38 11.58 3.00
N LYS A 127 -4.42 10.61 2.08
CA LYS A 127 -3.60 9.38 2.11
C LYS A 127 -2.51 9.31 1.05
N SER A 128 -2.37 10.33 0.20
CA SER A 128 -1.42 10.35 -0.91
C SER A 128 -0.03 10.89 -0.56
N PHE A 129 0.32 10.97 0.73
CA PHE A 129 1.65 11.38 1.13
C PHE A 129 2.57 10.18 1.11
N ALA A 130 3.63 10.25 0.32
CA ALA A 130 4.61 9.19 0.16
C ALA A 130 5.78 9.37 1.13
N PHE A 131 6.32 8.24 1.60
CA PHE A 131 7.63 8.18 2.24
C PHE A 131 8.71 7.99 1.17
N ASP A 132 9.85 8.66 1.32
CA ASP A 132 10.99 8.55 0.42
C ASP A 132 12.25 8.15 1.20
N SER A 133 12.71 6.91 0.99
CA SER A 133 13.94 6.40 1.59
C SER A 133 15.22 7.03 1.08
N ASP A 134 15.19 7.69 -0.09
CA ASP A 134 16.35 8.41 -0.64
C ASP A 134 16.48 9.81 -0.05
N ALA A 135 15.39 10.35 0.50
CA ALA A 135 15.32 11.66 1.12
C ALA A 135 14.52 11.64 2.45
N PRO A 136 14.88 10.79 3.43
CA PRO A 136 14.07 10.58 4.63
C PRO A 136 13.88 11.85 5.48
N GLY A 137 14.81 12.81 5.38
CA GLY A 137 14.76 14.08 6.11
C GLY A 137 13.66 15.05 5.63
N ILE A 138 13.08 14.84 4.45
CA ILE A 138 11.97 15.66 3.92
C ILE A 138 10.65 15.29 4.62
N GLY A 139 10.54 14.05 5.12
CA GLY A 139 9.32 13.51 5.68
C GLY A 139 8.31 13.11 4.60
N MET A 140 7.04 13.07 4.98
CA MET A 140 5.93 12.63 4.11
C MET A 140 5.61 13.72 3.08
N THR A 141 5.79 13.42 1.79
CA THR A 141 5.56 14.38 0.68
C THR A 141 4.36 13.98 -0.16
N GLU A 142 3.50 14.92 -0.54
CA GLU A 142 2.35 14.62 -1.39
C GLU A 142 2.79 14.12 -2.78
N LYS A 143 2.31 12.93 -3.17
CA LYS A 143 2.57 12.29 -4.47
C LYS A 143 1.26 11.75 -5.06
N ARG A 144 0.20 12.58 -5.08
CA ARG A 144 -1.16 12.20 -5.52
C ARG A 144 -1.22 11.54 -6.90
N LYS A 145 -0.50 12.07 -7.89
CA LYS A 145 -0.47 11.47 -9.24
C LYS A 145 0.07 10.03 -9.25
N VAL A 146 1.20 9.81 -8.56
CA VAL A 146 1.79 8.46 -8.44
C VAL A 146 0.86 7.54 -7.66
N PHE A 147 0.20 8.06 -6.62
CA PHE A 147 -0.76 7.32 -5.81
C PHE A 147 -1.96 6.84 -6.64
N GLU A 148 -2.57 7.73 -7.43
CA GLU A 148 -3.69 7.39 -8.31
C GLU A 148 -3.27 6.36 -9.38
N MET A 149 -2.11 6.55 -10.02
CA MET A 149 -1.58 5.60 -11.00
C MET A 149 -1.30 4.23 -10.40
N ALA A 150 -0.69 4.16 -9.22
CA ALA A 150 -0.41 2.89 -8.55
C ALA A 150 -1.69 2.19 -8.07
N LEU A 151 -2.68 2.93 -7.56
CA LEU A 151 -3.98 2.35 -7.20
C LEU A 151 -4.75 1.84 -8.43
N SER A 152 -4.63 2.51 -9.57
CA SER A 152 -5.28 2.08 -10.81
C SER A 152 -4.78 0.74 -11.36
N THR A 153 -3.63 0.22 -10.88
CA THR A 153 -3.13 -1.10 -11.26
C THR A 153 -3.53 -2.20 -10.27
N ALA A 154 -4.21 -1.86 -9.18
CA ALA A 154 -4.57 -2.83 -8.15
C ALA A 154 -5.71 -3.76 -8.63
N ASP A 155 -5.44 -5.06 -8.61
CA ASP A 155 -6.44 -6.12 -8.89
C ASP A 155 -7.08 -6.67 -7.60
N ALA A 156 -6.47 -6.44 -6.45
CA ALA A 156 -6.97 -6.86 -5.15
C ALA A 156 -6.72 -5.82 -4.05
N THR A 157 -7.64 -5.74 -3.09
CA THR A 157 -7.44 -5.03 -1.81
C THR A 157 -7.30 -6.03 -0.68
N PHE A 158 -6.52 -5.68 0.33
CA PHE A 158 -6.14 -6.62 1.40
C PHE A 158 -5.90 -5.90 2.72
N GLN A 159 -6.50 -6.40 3.80
CA GLN A 159 -6.17 -6.00 5.18
C GLN A 159 -6.00 -7.24 6.07
N ASN A 160 -5.31 -7.09 7.20
CA ASN A 160 -5.27 -8.14 8.23
C ASN A 160 -6.24 -7.75 9.35
N LEU A 161 -7.03 -8.72 9.81
CA LEU A 161 -7.83 -8.58 11.02
C LEU A 161 -6.89 -8.53 12.23
N ASP A 162 -7.14 -7.61 13.15
CA ASP A 162 -6.24 -7.35 14.28
C ASP A 162 -6.40 -8.43 15.35
N SER A 163 -7.65 -8.67 15.78
CA SER A 163 -7.98 -9.68 16.77
C SER A 163 -9.41 -10.18 16.59
N SER A 164 -9.77 -11.24 17.32
CA SER A 164 -11.16 -11.70 17.38
C SER A 164 -12.08 -10.72 18.12
N GLU A 165 -11.51 -9.78 18.89
CA GLU A 165 -12.24 -8.79 19.70
C GLU A 165 -12.43 -7.45 18.98
N ILE A 166 -11.61 -7.20 17.95
CA ILE A 166 -11.65 -6.00 17.13
C ILE A 166 -11.82 -6.44 15.67
N SER A 167 -13.08 -6.67 15.30
CA SER A 167 -13.47 -7.05 13.94
C SER A 167 -13.83 -5.82 13.09
N LEU A 168 -14.15 -6.07 11.82
CA LEU A 168 -14.41 -5.04 10.79
C LEU A 168 -15.56 -4.08 11.16
N THR A 169 -16.53 -4.56 11.93
CA THR A 169 -17.73 -3.80 12.34
C THR A 169 -17.62 -3.18 13.72
N ASP A 170 -16.63 -3.58 14.53
CA ASP A 170 -16.47 -3.07 15.89
C ASP A 170 -15.82 -1.68 15.91
N VAL A 171 -15.10 -1.35 14.84
CA VAL A 171 -14.29 -0.13 14.71
C VAL A 171 -14.35 0.43 13.30
N SER A 172 -14.29 1.75 13.18
CA SER A 172 -14.43 2.43 11.89
C SER A 172 -13.15 2.51 11.06
N HIS A 173 -11.99 2.19 11.64
CA HIS A 173 -10.70 2.41 10.97
C HIS A 173 -10.45 1.46 9.78
N TYR A 174 -11.08 0.28 9.76
CA TYR A 174 -10.98 -0.67 8.64
C TYR A 174 -11.59 -0.09 7.37
N PHE A 175 -12.85 0.36 7.43
CA PHE A 175 -13.51 0.94 6.25
C PHE A 175 -13.02 2.35 5.94
N ASP A 176 -12.54 3.11 6.94
CA ASP A 176 -11.87 4.40 6.70
C ASP A 176 -10.65 4.25 5.78
N SER A 177 -9.94 3.14 5.88
CA SER A 177 -8.74 2.87 5.08
C SER A 177 -8.98 1.87 3.93
N ASP A 178 -10.24 1.53 3.61
CA ASP A 178 -10.55 0.63 2.50
C ASP A 178 -10.52 1.37 1.14
N PRO A 179 -9.61 1.00 0.21
CA PRO A 179 -9.53 1.63 -1.09
C PRO A 179 -10.38 0.90 -2.16
N THR A 180 -11.22 -0.08 -1.82
CA THR A 180 -11.88 -0.97 -2.80
C THR A 180 -12.66 -0.20 -3.87
N ASN A 181 -13.61 0.66 -3.50
CA ASN A 181 -14.38 1.45 -4.48
C ASN A 181 -13.53 2.57 -5.11
N LEU A 182 -12.53 3.09 -4.39
CA LEU A 182 -11.57 4.06 -4.93
C LEU A 182 -10.79 3.46 -6.11
N VAL A 183 -10.26 2.25 -5.95
CA VAL A 183 -9.56 1.52 -7.01
C VAL A 183 -10.48 1.29 -8.20
N GLN A 184 -11.73 0.85 -7.97
CA GLN A 184 -12.72 0.68 -9.04
C GLN A 184 -12.86 1.95 -9.90
N ASN A 185 -12.96 3.12 -9.26
CA ASN A 185 -13.15 4.40 -9.93
C ASN A 185 -11.89 4.95 -10.61
N LEU A 186 -10.70 4.57 -10.14
CA LEU A 186 -9.43 4.94 -10.77
C LEU A 186 -9.07 4.07 -11.97
N ARG A 187 -9.61 2.85 -12.04
CA ARG A 187 -9.34 1.93 -13.15
C ARG A 187 -10.08 2.34 -14.42
N LYS A 188 -9.38 2.32 -15.55
CA LYS A 188 -9.96 2.62 -16.88
C LYS A 188 -11.07 1.64 -17.29
N ASP A 189 -11.02 0.41 -16.79
CA ASP A 189 -12.02 -0.63 -17.06
C ASP A 189 -13.22 -0.59 -16.09
N GLY A 190 -13.18 0.26 -15.05
CA GLY A 190 -14.22 0.34 -14.01
C GLY A 190 -14.41 -0.95 -13.20
N LYS A 191 -13.46 -1.90 -13.28
CA LYS A 191 -13.57 -3.21 -12.62
C LYS A 191 -13.29 -3.08 -11.13
N LYS A 192 -14.20 -3.59 -10.30
CA LYS A 192 -13.97 -3.66 -8.85
C LYS A 192 -12.86 -4.67 -8.53
N PRO A 193 -11.84 -4.31 -7.73
CA PRO A 193 -10.82 -5.26 -7.32
C PRO A 193 -11.41 -6.31 -6.37
N SER A 194 -10.80 -7.50 -6.32
CA SER A 194 -11.18 -8.50 -5.32
C SER A 194 -10.71 -8.07 -3.93
N SER A 195 -11.60 -8.05 -2.94
CA SER A 195 -11.28 -7.62 -1.59
C SER A 195 -11.11 -8.82 -0.66
N TYR A 196 -9.99 -8.89 0.05
CA TYR A 196 -9.66 -9.99 0.96
C TYR A 196 -9.28 -9.49 2.35
N ILE A 197 -9.55 -10.31 3.37
CA ILE A 197 -9.12 -10.10 4.74
C ILE A 197 -8.39 -11.35 5.22
N ALA A 198 -7.19 -11.17 5.74
CA ALA A 198 -6.48 -12.24 6.43
C ALA A 198 -6.84 -12.23 7.92
N ASP A 199 -7.29 -13.37 8.41
CA ASP A 199 -7.55 -13.64 9.81
C ASP A 199 -6.45 -14.56 10.34
N THR A 200 -5.62 -13.99 11.21
CA THR A 200 -4.49 -14.69 11.86
C THR A 200 -4.71 -14.85 13.37
N THR A 201 -5.95 -14.70 13.84
CA THR A 201 -6.31 -14.75 15.26
C THR A 201 -6.18 -16.14 15.87
N THR A 202 -6.25 -17.18 15.02
CA THR A 202 -5.99 -18.57 15.40
C THR A 202 -4.72 -19.08 14.73
N ALA A 203 -4.19 -20.21 15.23
CA ALA A 203 -3.05 -20.88 14.60
C ALA A 203 -3.31 -21.31 13.14
N ASN A 204 -4.58 -21.41 12.73
CA ASN A 204 -4.96 -21.73 11.36
C ASN A 204 -5.32 -20.44 10.60
N ALA A 205 -4.31 -19.76 10.07
CA ALA A 205 -4.51 -18.51 9.32
C ALA A 205 -5.44 -18.72 8.11
N GLN A 206 -6.44 -17.86 7.97
CA GLN A 206 -7.42 -17.88 6.88
C GLN A 206 -7.30 -16.60 6.04
N VAL A 207 -7.50 -16.72 4.72
CA VAL A 207 -7.70 -15.57 3.84
C VAL A 207 -9.10 -15.70 3.28
N ARG A 208 -9.99 -14.81 3.70
CA ARG A 208 -11.41 -14.77 3.30
C ARG A 208 -11.65 -13.58 2.41
N THR A 209 -12.70 -13.60 1.61
CA THR A 209 -13.17 -12.37 0.95
C THR A 209 -13.75 -11.40 1.99
N LEU A 210 -13.75 -10.11 1.67
CA LEU A 210 -14.37 -9.10 2.52
C LEU A 210 -15.86 -9.39 2.78
N SER A 211 -16.55 -10.03 1.83
CA SER A 211 -17.97 -10.41 1.99
C SER A 211 -18.17 -11.63 2.90
N GLU A 212 -17.16 -12.47 3.08
CA GLU A 212 -17.20 -13.65 3.95
C GLU A 212 -16.76 -13.36 5.39
N THR A 213 -16.18 -12.19 5.63
CA THR A 213 -15.62 -11.77 6.93
C THR A 213 -16.63 -10.93 7.68
#